data_AF-A0A380HAF4-F1
#
_entry.id   AF-A0A380HAF4-F1
#
_cell.length_a   1.000
_cell.length_b   1.000
_cell.length_c   1.000
_cell.angle_alpha   90.00
_cell.angle_beta   90.00
_cell.angle_gamma   90.00
#
_symmetry.space_group_name_H-M   'P 1'
#
loop_
_entity.id
_entity.type
_entity.pdbx_description
1 polymer ?
#
loop_
_entity_poly.entity_id
_entity_poly.type
_entity_poly.pdbx_seq_one_letter_code
_entity_poly.pdbx_strand_id
1 'polypeptide(L)'
;MTHAITIVGLGNYDIDDLPLGIYRFLKNQTKVYARTLDHPVIETLQQDIHFASFDSIYESHDHFENVYEEIVREVIQLAQSDDIVYAVPDHPRVAEITTAKLLEHDCTNDNISVRILGGKSFIDDIFKAVDVDPNDGFTLLDGIAIDQSMLNIRTHTIITQVYSAVVAA
;
A
#
# COMPACT_ATOMS: atom_id res chain seq x y z
N MET A 1 22.63 -15.14 1.13
CA MET A 1 22.45 -13.78 1.71
C MET A 1 20.96 -13.53 1.69
N THR A 2 20.41 -12.98 2.78
CA THR A 2 18.98 -12.64 2.83
C THR A 2 18.81 -11.26 2.22
N HIS A 3 18.04 -11.18 1.14
CA HIS A 3 17.73 -9.91 0.48
C HIS A 3 16.55 -9.21 1.18
N ALA A 4 16.39 -7.92 0.93
CA ALA A 4 15.36 -7.11 1.57
C ALA A 4 14.33 -6.56 0.59
N ILE A 5 13.05 -6.58 0.99
CA ILE A 5 11.97 -5.84 0.37
C ILE A 5 11.71 -4.61 1.22
N THR A 6 11.99 -3.42 0.69
CA THR A 6 11.61 -2.16 1.32
C THR A 6 10.33 -1.65 0.69
N ILE A 7 9.24 -1.71 1.45
CA ILE A 7 7.94 -1.21 1.03
C ILE A 7 7.82 0.27 1.40
N VAL A 8 7.46 1.13 0.44
CA VAL A 8 7.42 2.58 0.58
C VAL A 8 6.01 3.10 0.29
N GLY A 9 5.46 3.91 1.19
CA GLY A 9 4.21 4.64 0.95
C GLY A 9 4.43 5.93 0.20
N LEU A 10 3.74 6.11 -0.93
CA LEU A 10 3.81 7.35 -1.70
C LEU A 10 2.82 8.42 -1.24
N GLY A 11 1.87 8.08 -0.35
CA GLY A 11 0.78 8.97 0.03
C GLY A 11 -0.35 8.98 -0.99
N ASN A 12 -1.25 9.97 -0.91
CA ASN A 12 -2.42 10.10 -1.80
C ASN A 12 -2.34 11.29 -2.75
N TYR A 13 -1.29 12.09 -2.63
CA TYR A 13 -1.21 13.40 -3.24
C TYR A 13 0.09 13.54 -4.03
N ASP A 14 0.46 14.78 -4.31
CA ASP A 14 1.67 15.11 -5.03
C ASP A 14 2.94 15.04 -4.16
N ILE A 15 4.04 15.45 -4.77
CA ILE A 15 5.37 15.40 -4.17
C ILE A 15 5.50 16.26 -2.90
N ASP A 16 4.68 17.29 -2.72
CA ASP A 16 4.79 18.20 -1.57
C ASP A 16 4.29 17.54 -0.28
N ASP A 17 3.38 16.57 -0.39
CA ASP A 17 2.91 15.75 0.74
C ASP A 17 3.84 14.56 1.05
N LEU A 18 4.82 14.26 0.17
CA LEU A 18 5.73 13.14 0.38
C LEU A 18 6.69 13.42 1.55
N PRO A 19 6.71 12.59 2.61
CA PRO A 19 7.60 12.82 3.73
C PRO A 19 9.07 12.89 3.29
N LEU A 20 9.79 13.92 3.77
CA LEU A 20 11.14 14.23 3.30
C LEU A 20 12.13 13.06 3.45
N GLY A 21 11.95 12.20 4.46
CA GLY A 21 12.76 10.99 4.64
C GLY A 21 12.57 9.98 3.51
N ILE A 22 11.33 9.80 3.05
CA ILE A 22 10.97 8.90 1.94
C ILE A 22 11.46 9.46 0.62
N TYR A 23 11.27 10.76 0.38
CA TYR A 23 11.80 11.43 -0.81
C TYR A 23 13.31 11.19 -0.97
N ARG A 24 14.08 11.45 0.10
CA ARG A 24 15.54 11.22 0.09
C ARG A 24 15.88 9.75 -0.11
N PHE A 25 15.12 8.83 0.48
CA PHE A 25 15.33 7.41 0.28
C PHE A 25 15.13 7.02 -1.18
N LEU A 26 14.01 7.41 -1.79
CA LEU A 26 13.68 7.11 -3.18
C LEU A 26 14.71 7.70 -4.15
N LYS A 27 15.16 8.94 -3.92
CA LYS A 27 16.18 9.61 -4.76
C LYS A 27 17.54 8.90 -4.79
N ASN A 28 17.79 7.96 -3.88
CA ASN A 28 19.00 7.12 -3.90
C ASN A 28 18.80 5.77 -4.59
N GLN A 29 17.60 5.48 -5.10
CA GLN A 29 17.28 4.24 -5.78
C GLN A 29 17.41 4.39 -7.29
N THR A 30 17.94 3.37 -7.95
CA THR A 30 17.98 3.31 -9.41
C THR A 30 16.69 2.73 -9.98
N LYS A 31 16.08 1.77 -9.27
CA LYS A 31 14.87 1.08 -9.69
C LYS A 31 13.88 0.94 -8.53
N VAL A 32 12.61 1.22 -8.81
CA VAL A 32 11.50 1.04 -7.87
C VAL A 32 10.38 0.28 -8.58
N TYR A 33 9.86 -0.75 -7.95
CA TYR A 33 8.67 -1.46 -8.42
C TYR A 33 7.44 -0.81 -7.80
N ALA A 34 6.49 -0.35 -8.59
CA ALA A 34 5.27 0.28 -8.10
C ALA A 34 4.08 -0.65 -8.29
N ARG A 35 3.16 -0.66 -7.32
CA ARG A 35 1.86 -1.36 -7.49
C ARG A 35 1.13 -0.85 -8.73
N THR A 36 1.21 0.45 -8.98
CA THR A 36 0.69 1.13 -10.17
C THR A 36 1.54 2.34 -10.54
N LEU A 37 1.61 2.70 -11.83
CA LEU A 37 2.20 3.98 -12.27
C LEU A 37 1.26 5.18 -12.11
N ASP A 38 -0.03 4.94 -11.89
CA ASP A 38 -1.05 5.99 -11.74
C ASP A 38 -0.92 6.68 -10.37
N HIS A 39 0.11 7.52 -10.23
CA HIS A 39 0.41 8.23 -8.99
C HIS A 39 1.22 9.52 -9.24
N PRO A 40 0.78 10.70 -8.75
CA PRO A 40 1.45 11.98 -8.99
C PRO A 40 2.93 12.04 -8.57
N VAL A 41 3.28 11.42 -7.44
CA VAL A 41 4.69 11.29 -7.00
C VAL A 41 5.55 10.53 -8.02
N ILE A 42 5.03 9.48 -8.66
CA ILE A 42 5.77 8.73 -9.69
C ILE A 42 5.99 9.62 -10.91
N GLU A 43 4.97 10.37 -11.32
CA GLU A 43 5.08 11.29 -12.46
C GLU A 43 6.22 12.31 -12.28
N THR A 44 6.42 12.75 -11.05
CA THR A 44 7.48 13.71 -10.68
C THR A 44 8.86 13.05 -10.62
N LEU A 45 8.96 11.83 -10.05
CA LEU A 45 10.23 11.17 -9.77
C LEU A 45 10.76 10.30 -10.92
N GLN A 46 9.93 9.94 -11.90
CA GLN A 46 10.32 9.09 -13.04
C GLN A 46 11.43 9.70 -13.92
N GLN A 47 11.70 10.99 -13.80
CA GLN A 47 12.82 11.64 -14.49
C GLN A 47 14.19 11.18 -13.95
N ASP A 48 14.23 10.76 -12.68
CA ASP A 48 15.46 10.41 -11.98
C ASP A 48 15.53 8.93 -11.57
N ILE A 49 14.37 8.28 -11.44
CA ILE A 49 14.23 6.91 -10.93
C ILE A 49 13.50 6.09 -11.99
N HIS A 50 14.01 4.89 -12.28
CA HIS A 50 13.29 3.96 -13.13
C HIS A 50 12.17 3.26 -12.35
N PHE A 51 10.92 3.55 -12.70
CA PHE A 51 9.76 2.82 -12.19
C PHE A 51 9.38 1.68 -13.13
N ALA A 52 9.22 0.49 -12.56
CA ALA A 52 8.52 -0.63 -13.19
C ALA A 52 7.21 -0.85 -12.44
N SER A 53 6.13 -1.24 -13.11
CA SER A 53 4.85 -1.45 -12.43
C SER A 53 4.25 -2.82 -12.65
N PHE A 54 3.23 -3.10 -11.84
CA PHE A 54 2.40 -4.30 -11.92
C PHE A 54 1.03 -4.02 -12.55
N ASP A 55 0.85 -2.90 -13.26
CA ASP A 55 -0.44 -2.52 -13.87
C ASP A 55 -0.97 -3.61 -14.82
N SER A 56 -0.08 -4.28 -15.57
CA SER A 56 -0.48 -5.37 -16.47
C SER A 56 -1.09 -6.58 -15.75
N ILE A 57 -0.80 -6.78 -14.47
CA ILE A 57 -1.38 -7.86 -13.66
C ILE A 57 -2.87 -7.59 -13.42
N TYR A 58 -3.25 -6.31 -13.21
CA TYR A 58 -4.66 -5.93 -13.08
C TYR A 58 -5.47 -6.21 -14.35
N GLU A 59 -4.85 -6.10 -15.53
CA GLU A 59 -5.50 -6.41 -16.81
C GLU A 59 -5.63 -7.91 -17.07
N SER A 60 -4.83 -8.74 -16.38
CA SER A 60 -4.68 -10.17 -16.65
C SER A 60 -5.58 -11.06 -15.77
N HIS A 61 -6.30 -10.49 -14.81
CA HIS A 61 -7.12 -11.23 -13.84
C HIS A 61 -8.52 -10.64 -13.68
N ASP A 62 -9.50 -11.53 -13.54
CA ASP A 62 -10.91 -11.15 -13.31
C ASP A 62 -11.21 -10.81 -11.84
N HIS A 63 -10.32 -11.18 -10.91
CA HIS A 63 -10.54 -11.06 -9.46
C HIS A 63 -9.35 -10.42 -8.76
N PHE A 64 -9.62 -9.44 -7.89
CA PHE A 64 -8.58 -8.71 -7.14
C PHE A 64 -7.69 -9.60 -6.28
N GLU A 65 -8.25 -10.65 -5.67
CA GLU A 65 -7.46 -11.59 -4.87
C GLU A 65 -6.32 -12.22 -5.68
N ASN A 66 -6.59 -12.63 -6.92
CA ASN A 66 -5.59 -13.20 -7.81
C ASN A 66 -4.54 -12.17 -8.23
N VAL A 67 -4.94 -10.91 -8.46
CA VAL A 67 -4.01 -9.80 -8.73
C VAL A 67 -3.03 -9.65 -7.58
N TYR A 68 -3.52 -9.58 -6.34
CA TYR A 68 -2.66 -9.39 -5.16
C TYR A 68 -1.72 -10.57 -4.93
N GLU A 69 -2.20 -11.81 -5.10
CA GLU A 69 -1.38 -13.02 -5.01
C GLU A 69 -0.27 -13.05 -6.07
N GLU A 70 -0.56 -12.63 -7.30
CA GLU A 70 0.44 -12.57 -8.36
C GLU A 70 1.49 -11.48 -8.09
N ILE A 71 1.07 -10.27 -7.70
CA ILE A 71 2.00 -9.19 -7.32
C ILE A 71 2.93 -9.65 -6.21
N VAL A 72 2.40 -10.26 -5.14
CA VAL A 72 3.20 -10.75 -4.01
C VAL A 72 4.24 -11.77 -4.47
N ARG A 73 3.85 -12.71 -5.35
CA ARG A 73 4.74 -13.71 -5.92
C ARG A 73 5.86 -13.09 -6.75
N GLU A 74 5.53 -12.14 -7.62
CA GLU A 74 6.52 -11.45 -8.45
C GLU A 74 7.50 -10.63 -7.59
N VAL A 75 7.00 -9.90 -6.59
CA VAL A 75 7.82 -9.15 -5.64
C VAL A 75 8.77 -10.08 -4.87
N ILE A 76 8.29 -11.21 -4.36
CA ILE A 76 9.12 -12.23 -3.69
C ILE A 76 10.17 -12.81 -4.64
N GLN A 77 9.79 -13.08 -5.90
CA GLN A 77 10.69 -13.63 -6.90
C GLN A 77 11.82 -12.66 -7.26
N LEU A 78 11.50 -11.37 -7.43
CA LEU A 78 12.49 -10.31 -7.65
C LEU A 78 13.46 -10.18 -6.47
N ALA A 79 12.94 -10.30 -5.24
CA ALA A 79 13.74 -10.27 -4.02
C ALA A 79 14.61 -11.52 -3.81
N GLN A 80 14.54 -12.56 -4.65
CA GLN A 80 15.47 -13.70 -4.54
C GLN A 80 16.90 -13.34 -4.98
N SER A 81 17.06 -12.31 -5.81
CA SER A 81 18.36 -11.97 -6.43
C SER A 81 18.93 -10.64 -5.96
N ASP A 82 18.08 -9.68 -5.60
CA ASP A 82 18.47 -8.31 -5.27
C ASP A 82 17.59 -7.75 -4.15
N ASP A 83 18.10 -6.72 -3.47
CA ASP A 83 17.26 -5.88 -2.62
C ASP A 83 16.31 -5.07 -3.50
N ILE A 84 15.03 -5.04 -3.13
CA ILE A 84 14.00 -4.36 -3.93
C ILE A 84 13.29 -3.27 -3.13
N VAL A 85 12.88 -2.24 -3.85
CA VAL A 85 11.98 -1.21 -3.34
C VAL A 85 10.64 -1.39 -4.01
N TYR A 86 9.59 -1.57 -3.20
CA TYR A 86 8.22 -1.73 -3.64
C TYR A 86 7.38 -0.54 -3.17
N ALA A 87 6.94 0.31 -4.10
CA ALA A 87 6.15 1.49 -3.82
C ALA A 87 4.65 1.17 -3.93
N VAL A 88 3.89 1.60 -2.93
CA VAL A 88 2.44 1.49 -2.90
C VAL A 88 1.82 2.89 -2.72
N PRO A 89 0.62 3.13 -3.27
CA PRO A 89 -0.18 4.29 -2.91
C PRO A 89 -0.50 4.29 -1.41
N ASP A 90 -0.75 5.48 -0.86
CA ASP A 90 -1.07 5.69 0.56
C ASP A 90 0.09 5.22 1.49
N HIS A 91 -0.22 4.81 2.72
CA HIS A 91 0.67 4.23 3.70
C HIS A 91 0.65 2.69 3.57
N PRO A 92 1.79 1.98 3.58
CA PRO A 92 1.83 0.52 3.37
C PRO A 92 1.12 -0.33 4.44
N ARG A 93 0.63 0.28 5.52
CA ARG A 93 -0.01 -0.42 6.65
C ARG A 93 -1.53 -0.19 6.67
N VAL A 94 -2.05 0.62 5.75
CA VAL A 94 -3.46 1.00 5.73
C VAL A 94 -4.11 0.40 4.49
N ALA A 95 -4.94 -0.62 4.72
CA ALA A 95 -5.71 -1.31 3.68
C ALA A 95 -4.88 -1.80 2.46
N GLU A 96 -3.60 -2.13 2.67
CA GLU A 96 -2.70 -2.60 1.62
C GLU A 96 -2.46 -4.12 1.75
N ILE A 97 -3.16 -4.89 0.92
CA ILE A 97 -3.19 -6.36 0.99
C ILE A 97 -1.83 -6.99 0.65
N THR A 98 -1.13 -6.47 -0.37
CA THR A 98 0.16 -7.02 -0.79
C THR A 98 1.22 -6.88 0.33
N THR A 99 1.19 -5.79 1.08
CA THR A 99 2.07 -5.52 2.21
C THR A 99 1.80 -6.47 3.36
N ALA A 100 0.52 -6.72 3.68
CA ALA A 100 0.14 -7.69 4.70
C ALA A 100 0.66 -9.10 4.36
N LYS A 101 0.49 -9.54 3.11
CA LYS A 101 0.97 -10.85 2.62
C LYS A 101 2.50 -10.95 2.59
N LEU A 102 3.20 -9.88 2.20
CA LEU A 102 4.66 -9.85 2.22
C LEU A 102 5.21 -9.95 3.66
N LEU A 103 4.60 -9.27 4.62
CA LEU A 103 4.97 -9.38 6.04
C LEU A 103 4.69 -10.79 6.59
N GLU A 104 3.59 -11.42 6.19
CA GLU A 104 3.29 -12.82 6.57
C GLU A 104 4.35 -13.78 6.01
N HIS A 105 4.78 -13.57 4.77
CA HIS A 105 5.85 -14.35 4.16
C HIS A 105 7.18 -14.20 4.93
N ASP A 106 7.58 -12.98 5.29
CA ASP A 106 8.78 -12.70 6.13
C ASP A 106 8.71 -13.40 7.49
N CYS A 107 7.53 -13.44 8.12
CA CYS A 107 7.34 -14.14 9.40
C CYS A 107 7.45 -15.66 9.31
N THR A 108 7.23 -16.24 8.11
CA THR A 108 7.17 -17.68 7.90
C THR A 108 8.37 -18.25 7.13
N ASN A 109 9.20 -17.38 6.53
CA ASN A 109 10.33 -17.77 5.69
C ASN A 109 11.55 -16.89 5.96
N ASP A 110 12.71 -17.49 6.24
CA ASP A 110 13.95 -16.76 6.57
C ASP A 110 14.76 -16.28 5.34
N ASN A 111 14.21 -16.41 4.12
CA ASN A 111 14.93 -16.15 2.88
C ASN A 111 14.88 -14.67 2.41
N ILE A 112 13.89 -13.91 2.87
CA ILE A 112 13.71 -12.50 2.53
C ILE A 112 13.28 -11.73 3.78
N SER A 113 13.83 -10.53 3.98
CA SER A 113 13.39 -9.61 5.04
C SER A 113 12.47 -8.52 4.49
N VAL A 114 11.41 -8.15 5.22
CA VAL A 114 10.49 -7.09 4.80
C VAL A 114 10.60 -5.89 5.74
N ARG A 115 10.76 -4.71 5.15
CA ARG A 115 10.86 -3.43 5.85
C ARG A 115 9.84 -2.45 5.31
N ILE A 116 9.27 -1.65 6.20
CA ILE A 116 8.29 -0.62 5.82
C ILE A 116 8.89 0.74 6.10
N LEU A 117 8.92 1.56 5.05
CA LEU A 117 9.03 3.00 5.15
C LEU A 117 7.60 3.53 4.96
N GLY A 118 7.10 4.25 5.97
CA GLY A 118 5.71 4.69 6.04
C GLY A 118 5.32 5.66 4.90
N GLY A 119 4.26 6.42 5.13
CA GLY A 119 3.74 7.42 4.19
C GLY A 119 2.61 8.18 4.86
N LYS A 120 2.12 9.24 4.24
CA LYS A 120 0.86 9.85 4.69
C LYS A 120 -0.29 8.91 4.29
N SER A 121 -1.26 8.75 5.17
CA SER A 121 -2.46 7.95 4.87
C SER A 121 -3.68 8.83 4.67
N PHE A 122 -4.69 8.32 3.96
CA PHE A 122 -5.99 8.97 3.81
C PHE A 122 -6.69 9.23 5.15
N ILE A 123 -6.30 8.51 6.22
CA ILE A 123 -6.93 8.60 7.53
C ILE A 123 -6.94 10.06 8.04
N ASP A 124 -5.84 10.79 7.88
CA ASP A 124 -5.75 12.19 8.29
C ASP A 124 -6.71 13.08 7.47
N ASP A 125 -6.85 12.78 6.18
CA ASP A 125 -7.74 13.52 5.28
C ASP A 125 -9.21 13.27 5.62
N ILE A 126 -9.56 12.04 6.04
CA ILE A 126 -10.91 11.73 6.53
C ILE A 126 -11.21 12.54 7.78
N PHE A 127 -10.32 12.55 8.78
CA PHE A 127 -10.56 13.33 10.01
C PHE A 127 -10.76 14.81 9.72
N LYS A 128 -9.98 15.36 8.80
CA LYS A 128 -10.14 16.74 8.33
C LYS A 128 -11.48 16.97 7.61
N ALA A 129 -11.96 15.99 6.84
CA ALA A 129 -13.19 16.11 6.06
C ALA A 129 -14.47 15.98 6.91
N VAL A 130 -14.46 15.08 7.90
CA VAL A 130 -15.65 14.82 8.74
C VAL A 130 -15.80 15.79 9.90
N ASP A 131 -14.75 16.58 10.21
CA ASP A 131 -14.72 17.59 11.28
C ASP A 131 -15.16 17.03 12.65
N VAL A 132 -14.66 15.83 12.97
CA VAL A 132 -14.86 15.15 14.25
C VAL A 132 -13.51 14.78 14.85
N ASP A 133 -13.37 14.92 16.16
CA ASP A 133 -12.17 14.51 16.88
C ASP A 133 -12.04 12.98 16.88
N PRO A 134 -10.99 12.39 16.27
CA PRO A 134 -10.79 10.95 16.26
C PRO A 134 -10.58 10.35 17.66
N ASN A 135 -10.27 11.17 18.66
CA ASN A 135 -10.12 10.75 20.05
C ASN A 135 -11.44 10.28 20.69
N ASP A 136 -12.59 10.63 20.12
CA ASP A 136 -13.90 10.09 20.52
C ASP A 136 -14.05 8.60 20.17
N GLY A 137 -13.10 8.07 19.40
CA GLY A 137 -13.03 6.68 19.00
C GLY A 137 -13.70 6.44 17.65
N PHE A 138 -13.01 5.67 16.81
CA PHE A 138 -13.55 5.22 15.54
C PHE A 138 -13.15 3.77 15.28
N THR A 139 -13.85 3.14 14.34
CA THR A 139 -13.58 1.79 13.85
C THR A 139 -13.23 1.87 12.38
N LEU A 140 -12.10 1.28 11.97
CA LEU A 140 -11.72 1.11 10.57
C LEU A 140 -12.01 -0.33 10.15
N LEU A 141 -12.85 -0.52 9.14
CA LEU A 141 -13.25 -1.85 8.65
C LEU A 141 -12.90 -2.01 7.17
N ASP A 142 -12.62 -3.25 6.78
CA ASP A 142 -12.47 -3.65 5.38
C ASP A 142 -13.85 -4.06 4.85
N GLY A 143 -14.35 -3.38 3.81
CA GLY A 143 -15.64 -3.65 3.20
C GLY A 143 -15.77 -5.04 2.56
N ILE A 144 -14.66 -5.69 2.21
CA ILE A 144 -14.67 -7.06 1.65
C ILE A 144 -14.88 -8.10 2.75
N ALA A 145 -14.38 -7.83 3.97
CA ALA A 145 -14.37 -8.77 5.09
C ALA A 145 -15.30 -8.35 6.24
N ILE A 146 -16.15 -7.36 6.03
CA ILE A 146 -17.01 -6.78 7.06
C ILE A 146 -18.08 -7.79 7.52
N ASP A 147 -18.26 -7.90 8.83
CA ASP A 147 -19.33 -8.67 9.46
C ASP A 147 -20.15 -7.79 10.40
N GLN A 148 -21.44 -8.12 10.58
CA GLN A 148 -22.36 -7.35 11.43
C GLN A 148 -21.87 -7.26 12.89
N SER A 149 -21.16 -8.27 13.40
CA SER A 149 -20.62 -8.26 14.76
C SER A 149 -19.49 -7.26 14.97
N MET A 150 -18.85 -6.79 13.89
CA MET A 150 -17.79 -5.79 13.94
C MET A 150 -18.33 -4.36 14.06
N LEU A 151 -19.60 -4.15 13.71
CA LEU A 151 -20.22 -2.82 13.73
C LEU A 151 -20.50 -2.35 15.15
N ASN A 152 -20.04 -1.15 15.48
CA ASN A 152 -20.30 -0.51 16.76
C ASN A 152 -21.01 0.83 16.57
N ILE A 153 -22.31 0.86 16.86
CA ILE A 153 -23.16 2.05 16.72
C ILE A 153 -22.76 3.24 17.63
N ARG A 154 -21.82 3.04 18.57
CA ARG A 154 -21.36 4.09 19.51
C ARG A 154 -20.14 4.86 19.02
N THR A 155 -19.50 4.41 17.94
CA THR A 155 -18.26 5.02 17.42
C THR A 155 -18.40 5.29 15.93
N HIS A 156 -17.68 6.29 15.43
CA HIS A 156 -17.60 6.52 13.98
C HIS A 156 -17.02 5.28 13.29
N THR A 157 -17.52 4.96 12.09
CA THR A 157 -17.05 3.81 11.32
C THR A 157 -16.58 4.29 9.95
N ILE A 158 -15.32 3.99 9.63
CA ILE A 158 -14.72 4.19 8.31
C ILE A 158 -14.64 2.82 7.65
N ILE A 159 -15.27 2.68 6.48
CA ILE A 159 -15.24 1.44 5.70
C ILE A 159 -14.34 1.66 4.49
N THR A 160 -13.30 0.85 4.37
CA THR A 160 -12.34 0.86 3.27
C THR A 160 -12.70 -0.19 2.21
N GLN A 161 -11.98 -0.20 1.09
CA GLN A 161 -12.18 -1.19 0.02
C GLN A 161 -13.58 -1.16 -0.63
N VAL A 162 -14.27 -0.02 -0.60
CA VAL A 162 -15.59 0.17 -1.22
C VAL A 162 -15.43 0.59 -2.69
N TYR A 163 -14.86 -0.30 -3.52
CA TYR A 163 -14.49 0.00 -4.91
C TYR A 163 -15.59 -0.30 -5.93
N SER A 164 -16.68 -0.97 -5.53
CA SER A 164 -17.81 -1.26 -6.43
C SER A 164 -19.14 -1.12 -5.73
N ALA A 165 -20.19 -0.87 -6.50
CA ALA A 165 -21.56 -0.83 -5.99
C ALA A 165 -22.00 -2.17 -5.36
N VAL A 166 -21.41 -3.29 -5.78
CA VAL A 166 -21.67 -4.62 -5.20
C VAL A 166 -21.04 -4.75 -3.82
N VAL A 167 -19.84 -4.23 -3.62
CA VAL A 167 -19.19 -4.19 -2.29
C VAL A 167 -19.84 -3.13 -1.39
N ALA A 168 -20.43 -2.09 -1.96
CA ALA A 168 -21.12 -1.03 -1.23
C ALA A 168 -22.57 -1.37 -0.82
N ALA A 169 -23.16 -2.44 -1.36
CA ALA A 169 -24.56 -2.81 -1.17
C ALA A 169 -24.78 -3.70 0.06
#